data_AF-T1AZ42-F1
#
_entry.id   AF-T1AZ42-F1
#
_cell.length_a   1.000
_cell.length_b   1.000
_cell.length_c   1.000
_cell.angle_alpha   90.00
_cell.angle_beta   90.00
_cell.angle_gamma   90.00
#
_symmetry.space_group_name_H-M   'P 1'
#
loop_
_entity.id
_entity.type
_entity.pdbx_description
1 polymer ?
#
loop_
_entity_poly.entity_id
_entity_poly.type
_entity_poly.pdbx_seq_one_letter_code
_entity_poly.pdbx_strand_id
1 'polypeptide(L)'
;PTLRAVWIAARGDSESLDTRSSDFARRHAQAVELAAVRFPKLPLPRRARAGANVSQMHYARKGLITPEMEFIAIRENQRLESLADQGLLRQHPGQGFGASIQSRITPEFVRDEVARGRAIIPSNINHPE
;
A
#
# COMPACT_ATOMS: atom_id res chain seq x y z
N PRO A 1 10.55 9.30 7.44
CA PRO A 1 11.16 7.95 7.65
C PRO A 1 10.57 7.00 6.60
N THR A 2 11.29 5.99 6.15
CA THR A 2 10.83 5.06 5.10
C THR A 2 10.25 3.78 5.71
N LEU A 3 9.08 3.90 6.37
CA LEU A 3 8.48 2.87 7.22
C LEU A 3 8.23 1.53 6.49
N ARG A 4 7.90 1.58 5.20
CA ARG A 4 7.58 0.41 4.38
C ARG A 4 8.78 -0.16 3.62
N ALA A 5 9.97 0.45 3.72
CA ALA A 5 11.14 0.01 2.94
C ALA A 5 11.50 -1.46 3.20
N VAL A 6 11.42 -1.89 4.47
CA VAL A 6 11.69 -3.28 4.87
C VAL A 6 10.67 -4.24 4.25
N TRP A 7 9.38 -3.89 4.26
CA TRP A 7 8.32 -4.72 3.67
C TRP A 7 8.50 -4.89 2.16
N ILE A 8 8.87 -3.82 1.47
CA ILE A 8 9.12 -3.84 0.02
C ILE A 8 10.35 -4.68 -0.31
N ALA A 9 11.43 -4.56 0.47
CA ALA A 9 12.65 -5.34 0.26
C ALA A 9 12.45 -6.84 0.54
N ALA A 10 11.74 -7.18 1.62
CA ALA A 10 11.52 -8.56 2.06
C ALA A 10 10.77 -9.43 1.04
N ARG A 11 9.95 -8.84 0.16
CA ARG A 11 9.26 -9.57 -0.90
C ARG A 11 10.18 -10.12 -1.99
N GLY A 12 11.37 -9.55 -2.16
CA GLY A 12 12.37 -10.03 -3.13
C GLY A 12 12.00 -9.87 -4.62
N ASP A 13 10.86 -9.26 -4.94
CA ASP A 13 10.28 -9.15 -6.29
C ASP A 13 10.51 -7.79 -6.97
N SER A 14 11.18 -6.87 -6.29
CA SER A 14 11.59 -5.57 -6.82
C SER A 14 13.08 -5.33 -6.68
N GLU A 15 13.63 -4.51 -7.56
CA GLU A 15 15.03 -4.11 -7.59
C GLU A 15 15.15 -2.60 -7.73
N SER A 16 16.18 -2.01 -7.10
CA SER A 16 16.54 -0.61 -7.32
C SER A 16 17.20 -0.46 -8.68
N LEU A 17 16.93 0.65 -9.36
CA LEU A 17 17.62 1.01 -10.59
C LEU A 17 18.92 1.75 -10.28
N ASP A 18 19.96 1.51 -11.06
CA ASP A 18 21.22 2.26 -10.96
C ASP A 18 21.05 3.73 -11.38
N THR A 19 20.11 3.99 -12.31
CA THR A 19 19.84 5.31 -12.85
C THR A 19 18.34 5.52 -13.12
N ARG A 20 17.94 6.78 -13.28
CA ARG A 20 16.55 7.14 -13.66
C ARG A 20 16.28 6.71 -15.11
N SER A 21 15.26 5.88 -15.29
CA SER A 21 14.91 5.28 -16.59
C SER A 21 14.00 6.13 -17.47
N SER A 22 13.19 7.03 -16.92
CA SER A 22 12.29 7.88 -17.72
C SER A 22 13.00 9.12 -18.28
N ASP A 23 12.69 9.50 -19.52
CA ASP A 23 13.20 10.74 -20.14
C ASP A 23 12.86 11.99 -19.33
N PHE A 24 11.64 12.06 -18.80
CA PHE A 24 11.19 13.18 -17.97
C PHE A 24 12.12 13.38 -16.78
N ALA A 25 12.38 12.31 -16.01
CA ALA A 25 13.21 12.40 -14.80
C ALA A 25 14.69 12.64 -15.11
N ARG A 26 15.20 12.18 -16.26
CA ARG A 26 16.57 12.53 -16.72
C ARG A 26 16.70 14.01 -17.06
N ARG A 27 15.78 14.54 -17.88
CA ARG A 27 15.73 15.97 -18.24
C ARG A 27 15.61 16.86 -17.00
N HIS A 28 14.70 16.51 -16.09
CA HIS A 28 14.50 17.26 -14.84
C HIS A 28 15.69 17.21 -13.89
N ALA A 29 16.49 16.14 -13.91
CA ALA A 29 17.71 16.05 -13.10
C ALA A 29 18.85 16.92 -13.65
N GLN A 30 18.84 17.25 -14.94
CA GLN A 30 19.87 18.06 -15.60
C GLN A 30 19.48 19.53 -15.78
N ALA A 31 18.18 19.85 -15.64
CA ALA A 31 17.68 21.22 -15.76
C ALA A 31 18.27 22.14 -14.67
N VAL A 32 19.05 23.13 -15.09
CA VAL A 32 19.69 24.13 -14.20
C VAL A 32 18.64 25.01 -13.54
N GLU A 33 17.62 25.42 -14.30
CA GLU A 33 16.50 26.26 -13.81
C GLU A 33 15.74 25.63 -12.64
N LEU A 34 15.76 24.30 -12.52
CA LEU A 34 15.07 23.56 -11.45
C LEU A 34 15.98 23.26 -10.26
N ALA A 35 17.25 23.65 -10.28
CA ALA A 35 18.20 23.31 -9.23
C ALA A 35 17.76 23.83 -7.85
N ALA A 36 17.19 25.04 -7.78
CA ALA A 36 16.76 25.68 -6.53
C ALA A 36 15.56 25.00 -5.87
N VAL A 37 14.69 24.32 -6.63
CA VAL A 37 13.47 23.67 -6.14
C VAL A 37 13.57 22.14 -6.07
N ARG A 38 14.74 21.58 -6.44
CA ARG A 38 14.94 20.13 -6.45
C ARG A 38 15.15 19.61 -5.04
N PHE A 39 14.43 18.54 -4.68
CA PHE A 39 14.70 17.83 -3.44
C PHE A 39 16.16 17.36 -3.39
N PRO A 40 16.91 17.67 -2.30
CA PRO A 40 18.36 17.44 -2.25
C PRO A 40 18.75 15.96 -2.22
N LYS A 41 17.88 15.08 -1.73
CA LYS A 41 18.09 13.64 -1.66
C LYS A 41 16.88 12.90 -2.21
N LEU A 42 16.89 12.64 -3.51
CA LEU A 42 15.90 11.79 -4.16
C LEU A 42 16.43 10.35 -4.25
N PRO A 43 15.75 9.36 -3.64
CA PRO A 43 16.16 7.97 -3.77
C PRO A 43 16.09 7.52 -5.23
N LEU A 44 16.90 6.51 -5.56
CA LEU A 44 16.79 5.85 -6.86
C LEU A 44 15.50 5.03 -6.92
N PRO A 45 14.77 5.08 -8.03
CA PRO A 45 13.52 4.37 -8.17
C PRO A 45 13.74 2.86 -8.18
N ARG A 46 12.78 2.13 -7.64
CA ARG A 46 12.63 0.68 -7.74
C ARG A 46 11.67 0.32 -8.87
N ARG A 47 11.91 -0.84 -9.48
CA ARG A 47 10.99 -1.49 -10.42
C ARG A 47 10.75 -2.94 -10.01
N ALA A 48 9.70 -3.55 -10.54
CA ALA A 48 9.54 -5.00 -10.49
C ALA A 48 10.71 -5.69 -11.21
N ARG A 49 11.16 -6.83 -10.69
CA ARG A 49 12.07 -7.72 -11.42
C ARG A 49 11.38 -8.23 -12.70
N ALA A 50 12.18 -8.65 -13.69
CA ALA A 50 11.64 -9.25 -14.90
C ALA A 50 10.73 -10.45 -14.56
N GLY A 51 9.51 -10.47 -15.13
CA GLY A 51 8.51 -11.51 -14.87
C GLY A 51 7.75 -11.39 -13.54
N ALA A 52 8.11 -10.45 -12.67
CA ALA A 52 7.40 -10.20 -11.41
C ALA A 52 6.27 -9.17 -11.58
N ASN A 53 5.27 -9.24 -10.70
CA ASN A 53 4.22 -8.24 -10.58
C ASN A 53 4.11 -7.83 -9.11
N VAL A 54 4.25 -6.53 -8.85
CA VAL A 54 4.39 -5.99 -7.49
C VAL A 54 3.09 -5.40 -6.91
N SER A 55 1.98 -5.55 -7.62
CA SER A 55 0.70 -4.96 -7.23
C SER A 55 0.02 -5.75 -6.10
N GLN A 56 -0.73 -5.04 -5.24
CA GLN A 56 -1.50 -5.66 -4.17
C GLN A 56 -2.57 -6.63 -4.70
N MET A 57 -3.19 -6.32 -5.85
CA MET A 57 -4.11 -7.23 -6.52
C MET A 57 -3.44 -8.54 -6.98
N HIS A 58 -2.19 -8.49 -7.43
CA HIS A 58 -1.44 -9.70 -7.79
C HIS A 58 -1.21 -10.61 -6.59
N TYR A 59 -0.74 -10.06 -5.47
CA TYR A 59 -0.55 -10.84 -4.24
C TYR A 59 -1.88 -11.40 -3.73
N ALA A 60 -2.94 -10.60 -3.74
CA ALA A 60 -4.26 -11.00 -3.29
C ALA A 60 -4.81 -12.20 -4.07
N ARG A 61 -4.70 -12.17 -5.41
CA ARG A 61 -5.14 -13.28 -6.28
C ARG A 61 -4.29 -14.53 -6.14
N LYS A 62 -3.05 -14.41 -5.65
CA LYS A 62 -2.20 -15.54 -5.24
C LYS A 62 -2.54 -16.08 -3.84
N GLY A 63 -3.52 -15.51 -3.16
CA GLY A 63 -3.89 -15.89 -1.79
C GLY A 63 -2.97 -15.31 -0.71
N LEU A 64 -2.01 -14.45 -1.08
CA LEU A 64 -1.03 -13.88 -0.17
C LEU A 64 -1.60 -12.67 0.58
N ILE A 65 -1.38 -12.64 1.89
CA ILE A 65 -1.65 -11.48 2.74
C ILE A 65 -0.36 -10.70 2.89
N THR A 66 -0.37 -9.44 2.49
CA THR A 66 0.80 -8.55 2.61
C THR A 66 0.76 -7.77 3.93
N PRO A 67 1.91 -7.25 4.41
CA PRO A 67 1.92 -6.32 5.55
C PRO A 67 1.02 -5.09 5.33
N GLU A 68 0.85 -4.64 4.08
CA GLU A 68 -0.10 -3.57 3.79
C GLU A 68 -1.57 -3.99 4.01
N MET A 69 -1.95 -5.22 3.67
CA MET A 69 -3.31 -5.73 3.93
C MET A 69 -3.59 -5.87 5.43
N GLU A 70 -2.61 -6.37 6.18
CA GLU A 70 -2.70 -6.46 7.65
C GLU A 70 -2.80 -5.08 8.29
N PHE A 71 -1.95 -4.14 7.87
CA PHE A 71 -1.99 -2.75 8.34
C PHE A 71 -3.36 -2.11 8.12
N ILE A 72 -3.96 -2.28 6.94
CA ILE A 72 -5.29 -1.75 6.63
C ILE A 72 -6.35 -2.42 7.52
N ALA A 73 -6.31 -3.74 7.71
CA ALA A 73 -7.27 -4.41 8.58
C ALA A 73 -7.23 -3.88 10.02
N ILE A 74 -6.03 -3.68 10.58
CA ILE A 74 -5.84 -3.09 11.92
C ILE A 74 -6.40 -1.67 11.96
N ARG A 75 -6.11 -0.86 10.92
CA ARG A 75 -6.52 0.54 10.83
C ARG A 75 -8.04 0.68 10.76
N GLU A 76 -8.70 -0.09 9.91
CA GLU A 76 -10.16 -0.04 9.72
C GLU A 76 -10.93 -0.48 10.96
N ASN A 77 -10.34 -1.36 11.78
CA ASN A 77 -10.92 -1.73 13.07
C ASN A 77 -10.78 -0.66 14.15
N GLN A 78 -10.05 0.44 13.94
CA GLN A 78 -10.03 1.61 14.83
C GLN A 78 -9.83 1.29 16.33
N ARG A 79 -9.00 0.27 16.63
CA ARG A 79 -8.77 -0.24 18.00
C ARG A 79 -10.05 -0.66 18.75
N LEU A 80 -11.06 -1.20 18.05
CA LEU A 80 -12.31 -1.69 18.63
C LEU A 80 -12.10 -2.57 19.88
N GLU A 81 -11.07 -3.42 19.87
CA GLU A 81 -10.75 -4.31 21.00
C GLU A 81 -10.36 -3.59 22.30
N SER A 82 -9.90 -2.34 22.20
CA SER A 82 -9.49 -1.54 23.37
C SER A 82 -10.65 -0.84 24.07
N LEU A 83 -11.86 -0.92 23.50
CA LEU A 83 -13.05 -0.30 24.08
C LEU A 83 -13.59 -1.18 25.21
N ALA A 84 -13.42 -0.72 26.45
CA ALA A 84 -13.99 -1.35 27.64
C ALA A 84 -15.50 -1.09 27.79
N ASP A 85 -16.00 0.01 27.22
CA ASP A 85 -17.41 0.39 27.30
C ASP A 85 -18.22 -0.30 26.19
N GLN A 86 -19.12 -1.21 26.61
CA GLN A 86 -20.02 -1.94 25.72
C GLN A 86 -21.00 -1.03 24.97
N GLY A 87 -21.30 0.17 25.49
CA GLY A 87 -22.15 1.15 24.83
C GLY A 87 -21.53 1.73 23.56
N LEU A 88 -20.20 1.93 23.56
CA LEU A 88 -19.46 2.44 22.39
C LEU A 88 -19.27 1.38 21.30
N LEU A 89 -19.42 0.09 21.63
CA LEU A 89 -19.39 -1.01 20.66
C LEU A 89 -20.71 -1.14 19.87
N ARG A 90 -21.76 -0.42 20.28
CA ARG A 90 -23.08 -0.53 19.67
C ARG A 90 -23.14 0.28 18.39
N GLN A 91 -22.89 -0.38 17.26
CA GLN A 91 -23.03 0.21 15.94
C GLN A 91 -24.51 0.29 15.53
N HIS A 92 -24.94 1.44 14.99
CA HIS A 92 -26.29 1.58 14.43
C HIS A 92 -26.46 0.65 13.22
N PRO A 93 -27.56 -0.12 13.08
CA PRO A 93 -27.70 -1.11 12.02
C PRO A 93 -27.61 -0.50 10.61
N GLY A 94 -28.09 0.75 10.45
CA GLY A 94 -28.01 1.49 9.19
C GLY A 94 -28.74 0.77 8.04
N GLN A 95 -28.45 1.18 6.81
CA GLN A 95 -28.88 0.49 5.60
C GLN A 95 -27.72 0.43 4.60
N GLY A 96 -27.27 -0.78 4.28
CA GLY A 96 -26.08 -1.01 3.45
C GLY A 96 -26.34 -1.17 1.96
N PHE A 97 -27.61 -1.18 1.50
CA PHE A 97 -27.99 -1.38 0.09
C PHE A 97 -27.31 -2.59 -0.59
N GLY A 98 -27.10 -3.67 0.14
CA GLY A 98 -26.43 -4.88 -0.34
C GLY A 98 -24.90 -4.89 -0.21
N ALA A 99 -24.30 -3.87 0.41
CA ALA A 99 -22.88 -3.86 0.72
C ALA A 99 -22.51 -4.96 1.73
N SER A 100 -21.33 -5.58 1.55
CA SER A 100 -20.80 -6.63 2.44
C SER A 100 -19.89 -6.02 3.51
N ILE A 101 -20.44 -5.17 4.36
CA ILE A 101 -19.69 -4.50 5.44
C ILE A 101 -19.59 -5.48 6.62
N GLN A 102 -18.36 -5.76 7.07
CA GLN A 102 -18.11 -6.64 8.22
C GLN A 102 -18.11 -5.84 9.52
N SER A 103 -18.50 -6.48 10.62
CA SER A 103 -18.36 -5.90 11.97
C SER A 103 -16.90 -5.81 12.42
N ARG A 104 -16.04 -6.66 11.85
CA ARG A 104 -14.60 -6.71 12.11
C ARG A 104 -13.86 -6.98 10.81
N ILE A 105 -12.86 -6.18 10.51
CA ILE A 105 -12.04 -6.28 9.31
C ILE A 105 -10.86 -7.21 9.58
N THR A 106 -10.72 -8.28 8.82
CA THR A 106 -9.54 -9.17 8.90
C THR A 106 -8.61 -8.95 7.71
N PRO A 107 -7.31 -9.31 7.82
CA PRO A 107 -6.39 -9.28 6.68
C PRO A 107 -6.89 -10.14 5.50
N GLU A 108 -7.52 -11.28 5.78
CA GLU A 108 -8.16 -12.15 4.78
C GLU A 108 -9.31 -11.45 4.05
N PHE A 109 -10.15 -10.70 4.77
CA PHE A 109 -11.23 -9.93 4.16
C PHE A 109 -10.67 -8.85 3.23
N VAL A 110 -9.66 -8.10 3.68
CA VAL A 110 -8.99 -7.09 2.84
C VAL A 110 -8.40 -7.73 1.59
N ARG A 111 -7.71 -8.86 1.73
CA ARG A 111 -7.19 -9.64 0.60
C ARG A 111 -8.30 -10.02 -0.38
N ASP A 112 -9.41 -10.57 0.09
CA ASP A 112 -10.52 -11.02 -0.77
C ASP A 112 -11.16 -9.86 -1.54
N GLU A 113 -11.37 -8.71 -0.90
CA GLU A 113 -11.90 -7.52 -1.57
C GLU A 113 -10.95 -6.99 -2.64
N VAL A 114 -9.64 -7.01 -2.37
CA VAL A 114 -8.60 -6.62 -3.32
C VAL A 114 -8.50 -7.63 -4.48
N ALA A 115 -8.60 -8.93 -4.21
CA ALA A 115 -8.55 -9.98 -5.22
C ALA A 115 -9.73 -9.89 -6.21
N ARG A 116 -10.92 -9.60 -5.69
CA ARG A 116 -12.17 -9.39 -6.44
C ARG A 116 -12.24 -8.02 -7.13
N GLY A 117 -11.30 -7.12 -6.84
CA GLY A 117 -11.25 -5.77 -7.42
C GLY A 117 -12.32 -4.81 -6.87
N ARG A 118 -12.92 -5.12 -5.70
CA ARG A 118 -13.87 -4.22 -5.01
C ARG A 118 -13.19 -3.21 -4.11
N ALA A 119 -11.93 -3.46 -3.73
CA ALA A 119 -11.09 -2.56 -2.96
C ALA A 119 -9.70 -2.43 -3.61
N ILE A 120 -9.00 -1.33 -3.32
CA ILE A 120 -7.63 -1.08 -3.75
C ILE A 120 -6.76 -0.62 -2.58
N ILE A 121 -5.47 -0.92 -2.65
CA ILE A 121 -4.46 -0.38 -1.74
C ILE A 121 -3.41 0.37 -2.59
N PRO A 122 -3.50 1.70 -2.71
CA PRO A 122 -2.56 2.49 -3.51
C PRO A 122 -1.22 2.62 -2.79
N SER A 123 -0.33 1.65 -3.00
CA SER A 123 0.89 1.50 -2.19
C SER A 123 2.15 1.30 -3.04
N ASN A 124 2.43 2.27 -3.92
CA ASN A 124 3.56 2.28 -4.83
C ASN A 124 4.89 1.91 -4.11
N ILE A 125 5.68 1.04 -4.72
CA ILE A 125 6.98 0.57 -4.21
C ILE A 125 8.05 1.68 -4.12
N ASN A 126 7.79 2.83 -4.75
CA ASN A 126 8.62 4.04 -4.68
C ASN A 126 8.15 5.06 -3.62
N HIS A 127 7.09 4.74 -2.86
CA HIS A 127 6.60 5.54 -1.75
C HIS A 127 6.70 4.73 -0.45
N PRO A 128 7.92 4.50 0.05
CA PRO A 128 8.15 3.73 1.27
C PRO A 128 7.90 4.53 2.56
N GLU A 129 7.69 5.84 2.48
CA GLU A 129 7.39 6.72 3.62
C GLU A 129 6.06 6.36 4.30
#